data_AF-A0A177DF48-F1
#
_entry.id   AF-A0A177DF48-F1
#
_cell.length_a   1.000
_cell.length_b   1.000
_cell.length_c   1.000
_cell.angle_alpha   90.00
_cell.angle_beta   90.00
_cell.angle_gamma   90.00
#
_symmetry.space_group_name_H-M   'P 1'
#
loop_
_entity.id
_entity.type
_entity.pdbx_description
1 polymer ?
#
loop_
_entity_poly.entity_id
_entity_poly.type
_entity_poly.pdbx_seq_one_letter_code
_entity_poly.pdbx_strand_id
1 'polypeptide(L)'
;MDSQITSLSDFRLPDYPDAALRLNGSLLSVIDPSPLTPEASEIITPAIGLATVLYRWHPNALAAFLDLDAWFSLTWTLSIAEGTPDGSKIEIGRIGNQITFGSLDSSGDNWTLMLTYNIVLEGENRGKWIPNPKESMLGEKDVTDPDEIEKLGCEFAEKIIREKRWETGKKMKHRFFVEYAPMDVWGDGIPMSPHWLYSSLDLSSCTACKKTGVSLQRCGRCGTSTYCSDVCQKGDWAVHKDVCTMSMEDRGQAIKLSEKGGLIKWDVEKTYAKEEGEMSANPNFEIPQVKRRKAD
;
A
#
# COMPACT_ATOMS: atom_id res chain seq x y z
N MET A 1 -24.04 -1.26 -19.05
CA MET A 1 -23.13 -2.31 -18.59
C MET A 1 -22.14 -1.59 -17.72
N ASP A 2 -22.36 -1.61 -16.40
CA ASP A 2 -21.47 -0.93 -15.47
C ASP A 2 -20.12 -1.63 -15.53
N SER A 3 -19.10 -0.89 -15.96
CA SER A 3 -17.70 -1.35 -15.93
C SER A 3 -17.38 -1.76 -14.49
N GLN A 4 -16.96 -3.01 -14.25
CA GLN A 4 -16.49 -3.44 -12.93
C GLN A 4 -15.18 -2.74 -12.51
N ILE A 5 -14.58 -1.99 -13.42
CA ILE A 5 -13.40 -1.18 -13.21
C ILE A 5 -13.82 0.27 -13.03
N THR A 6 -13.44 0.86 -11.90
CA THR A 6 -13.52 2.29 -11.64
C THR A 6 -12.14 2.91 -11.85
N SER A 7 -12.07 3.88 -12.77
CA SER A 7 -10.87 4.70 -12.93
C SER A 7 -10.72 5.65 -11.75
N LEU A 8 -9.51 5.75 -11.21
CA LEU A 8 -9.13 6.69 -10.16
C LEU A 8 -8.51 7.96 -10.76
N SER A 9 -9.20 8.58 -11.73
CA SER A 9 -8.70 9.76 -12.47
C SER A 9 -8.40 10.95 -11.58
N ASP A 10 -9.04 11.04 -10.41
CA ASP A 10 -8.90 12.13 -9.44
C ASP A 10 -7.96 11.78 -8.29
N PHE A 11 -7.44 10.56 -8.24
CA PHE A 11 -6.49 10.16 -7.20
C PHE A 11 -5.13 10.80 -7.44
N ARG A 12 -4.55 11.38 -6.40
CA ARG A 12 -3.30 12.16 -6.45
C ARG A 12 -2.36 11.73 -5.35
N LEU A 13 -1.06 11.80 -5.63
CA LEU A 13 -0.07 11.73 -4.57
C LEU A 13 -0.14 13.02 -3.72
N PRO A 14 0.08 12.93 -2.40
CA PRO A 14 0.20 14.10 -1.54
C PRO A 14 1.23 15.09 -2.08
N ASP A 15 0.92 16.39 -2.04
CA ASP A 15 1.72 17.49 -2.61
C ASP A 15 1.79 17.54 -4.16
N TYR A 16 1.02 16.69 -4.85
CA TYR A 16 0.88 16.72 -6.32
C TYR A 16 -0.60 16.79 -6.75
N PRO A 17 -1.33 17.88 -6.43
CA PRO A 17 -2.79 17.96 -6.62
C PRO A 17 -3.23 17.85 -8.09
N ASP A 18 -2.37 18.23 -9.03
CA ASP A 18 -2.69 18.27 -10.45
C ASP A 18 -2.07 17.12 -11.26
N ALA A 19 -1.25 16.27 -10.62
CA ALA A 19 -0.50 15.24 -11.33
C ALA A 19 -1.29 13.92 -11.42
N ALA A 20 -1.80 13.62 -12.61
CA ALA A 20 -2.42 12.33 -12.89
C ALA A 20 -1.41 11.17 -12.80
N LEU A 21 -1.92 10.00 -12.40
CA LEU A 21 -1.12 8.80 -12.19
C LEU A 21 -1.51 7.69 -13.16
N ARG A 22 -0.49 6.97 -13.61
CA ARG A 22 -0.57 5.73 -14.35
C ARG A 22 -0.04 4.59 -13.51
N LEU A 23 -0.52 3.39 -13.79
CA LEU A 23 -0.06 2.15 -13.20
C LEU A 23 0.09 1.10 -14.31
N ASN A 24 1.26 0.49 -14.40
CA ASN A 24 1.60 -0.44 -15.47
C ASN A 24 1.34 0.14 -16.87
N GLY A 25 1.72 1.41 -17.08
CA GLY A 25 1.50 2.16 -18.33
C GLY A 25 0.06 2.59 -18.63
N SER A 26 -0.93 2.14 -17.84
CA SER A 26 -2.36 2.41 -18.03
C SER A 26 -2.91 3.40 -17.00
N LEU A 27 -4.13 3.93 -17.22
CA LEU A 27 -4.77 4.79 -16.23
C LEU A 27 -4.99 4.05 -14.91
N LEU A 28 -4.66 4.68 -13.78
CA LEU A 28 -4.86 4.09 -12.46
C LEU A 28 -6.34 3.72 -12.28
N SER A 29 -6.59 2.45 -11.98
CA SER A 29 -7.94 1.89 -11.90
C SER A 29 -8.01 0.81 -10.82
N VAL A 30 -9.19 0.63 -10.25
CA VAL A 30 -9.49 -0.38 -9.22
C VAL A 30 -10.79 -1.12 -9.53
N ILE A 31 -10.97 -2.30 -8.96
CA ILE A 31 -12.20 -3.08 -9.08
C ILE A 31 -13.24 -2.60 -8.05
N ASP A 32 -14.50 -2.57 -8.48
CA ASP A 32 -15.64 -2.39 -7.60
C ASP A 32 -16.05 -3.68 -6.90
N PRO A 33 -16.39 -3.64 -5.59
CA PRO A 33 -16.56 -4.83 -4.74
C PRO A 33 -17.86 -5.63 -5.00
N SER A 34 -18.44 -5.47 -6.18
CA SER A 34 -19.54 -6.28 -6.70
C SER A 34 -19.05 -7.72 -6.97
N PRO A 35 -19.96 -8.72 -7.02
CA PRO A 35 -19.56 -10.07 -7.41
C PRO A 35 -18.85 -10.05 -8.78
N LEU A 36 -17.62 -10.55 -8.81
CA LEU A 36 -16.84 -10.66 -10.04
C LEU A 36 -17.60 -11.52 -11.05
N THR A 37 -17.89 -10.95 -12.22
CA THR A 37 -18.41 -11.75 -13.35
C THR A 37 -17.25 -12.43 -14.07
N PRO A 38 -17.49 -13.51 -14.83
CA PRO A 38 -16.43 -14.16 -15.61
C PRO A 38 -15.68 -13.19 -16.55
N GLU A 39 -16.38 -12.21 -17.12
CA GLU A 39 -15.78 -11.20 -18.01
C GLU A 39 -14.86 -10.24 -17.26
N ALA A 40 -15.05 -10.06 -15.95
CA ALA A 40 -14.19 -9.20 -15.15
C ALA A 40 -12.87 -9.87 -14.77
N SER A 41 -12.86 -11.20 -14.62
CA SER A 41 -11.64 -11.99 -14.43
C SER A 41 -10.62 -11.73 -15.55
N GLU A 42 -11.08 -11.66 -16.81
CA GLU A 42 -10.20 -11.40 -17.96
C GLU A 42 -9.52 -10.03 -17.96
N ILE A 43 -10.00 -9.07 -17.15
CA ILE A 43 -9.48 -7.70 -17.10
C ILE A 43 -8.63 -7.45 -15.84
N ILE A 44 -8.65 -8.38 -14.87
CA ILE A 44 -7.90 -8.23 -13.61
C ILE A 44 -6.43 -8.56 -13.87
N THR A 45 -5.65 -7.52 -14.10
CA THR A 45 -4.18 -7.59 -14.10
C THR A 45 -3.62 -7.57 -12.68
N PRO A 46 -2.38 -8.02 -12.45
CA PRO A 46 -1.70 -7.88 -11.16
C PRO A 46 -1.75 -6.44 -10.64
N ALA A 47 -1.40 -5.48 -11.50
CA ALA A 47 -1.43 -4.05 -11.17
C ALA A 47 -2.80 -3.58 -10.64
N ILE A 48 -3.89 -3.92 -11.32
CA ILE A 48 -5.25 -3.55 -10.89
C ILE A 48 -5.61 -4.26 -9.57
N GLY A 49 -5.26 -5.53 -9.42
CA GLY A 49 -5.52 -6.30 -8.19
C GLY A 49 -4.83 -5.71 -6.97
N LEU A 50 -3.52 -5.48 -7.07
CA LEU A 50 -2.71 -4.89 -6.01
C LEU A 50 -3.22 -3.48 -5.66
N ALA A 51 -3.49 -2.64 -6.67
CA ALA A 51 -4.01 -1.30 -6.45
C ALA A 51 -5.37 -1.32 -5.75
N THR A 52 -6.26 -2.26 -6.13
CA THR A 52 -7.57 -2.43 -5.51
C THR A 52 -7.43 -2.75 -4.03
N VAL A 53 -6.59 -3.73 -3.65
CA VAL A 53 -6.39 -4.11 -2.25
C VAL A 53 -5.86 -2.93 -1.44
N LEU A 54 -4.78 -2.29 -1.90
CA LEU A 54 -4.16 -1.19 -1.17
C LEU A 54 -5.10 0.01 -1.05
N TYR A 55 -5.80 0.39 -2.13
CA TYR A 55 -6.74 1.51 -2.13
C TYR A 55 -7.92 1.28 -1.18
N ARG A 56 -8.54 0.09 -1.26
CA ARG A 56 -9.70 -0.27 -0.44
C ARG A 56 -9.32 -0.47 1.03
N TRP A 57 -8.08 -0.91 1.31
CA TRP A 57 -7.58 -0.98 2.68
C TRP A 57 -7.33 0.43 3.23
N HIS A 58 -6.54 1.26 2.54
CA HIS A 58 -6.39 2.68 2.83
C HIS A 58 -5.77 3.46 1.66
N PRO A 59 -6.35 4.59 1.20
CA PRO A 59 -5.83 5.39 0.08
C PRO A 59 -4.34 5.77 0.21
N ASN A 60 -3.88 6.14 1.41
CA ASN A 60 -2.46 6.46 1.63
C ASN A 60 -1.51 5.25 1.47
N ALA A 61 -1.99 4.01 1.62
CA ALA A 61 -1.20 2.82 1.36
C ALA A 61 -0.93 2.66 -0.15
N LEU A 62 -1.97 2.89 -0.98
CA LEU A 62 -1.79 2.98 -2.43
C LEU A 62 -0.87 4.15 -2.80
N ALA A 63 -1.07 5.33 -2.19
CA ALA A 63 -0.21 6.48 -2.45
C ALA A 63 1.26 6.16 -2.17
N ALA A 64 1.56 5.51 -1.04
CA ALA A 64 2.93 5.13 -0.69
C ALA A 64 3.51 4.05 -1.61
N PHE A 65 2.68 3.13 -2.10
CA PHE A 65 3.11 2.15 -3.10
C PHE A 65 3.50 2.83 -4.42
N LEU A 66 2.77 3.88 -4.81
CA LEU A 66 3.01 4.64 -6.04
C LEU A 66 4.05 5.77 -5.90
N ASP A 67 4.36 6.25 -4.69
CA ASP A 67 5.30 7.36 -4.43
C ASP A 67 6.75 6.85 -4.27
N LEU A 68 7.42 6.56 -5.39
CA LEU A 68 8.80 6.08 -5.42
C LEU A 68 9.83 7.16 -5.03
N ASP A 69 9.45 8.44 -5.08
CA ASP A 69 10.33 9.53 -4.63
C ASP A 69 10.36 9.64 -3.10
N ALA A 70 9.26 9.25 -2.44
CA ALA A 70 9.11 9.31 -1.00
C ALA A 70 9.59 8.05 -0.28
N TRP A 71 9.21 6.88 -0.79
CA TRP A 71 9.39 5.62 -0.08
C TRP A 71 10.36 4.74 -0.87
N PHE A 72 11.50 4.45 -0.27
CA PHE A 72 12.41 3.44 -0.80
C PHE A 72 11.72 2.09 -0.85
N SER A 73 11.09 1.68 0.26
CA SER A 73 10.29 0.46 0.30
C SER A 73 8.95 0.63 1.02
N LEU A 74 8.05 -0.29 0.72
CA LEU A 74 6.75 -0.43 1.34
C LEU A 74 6.37 -1.90 1.39
N THR A 75 5.90 -2.36 2.53
CA THR A 75 5.41 -3.72 2.72
C THR A 75 4.06 -3.68 3.41
N TRP A 76 3.04 -4.20 2.75
CA TRP A 76 1.74 -4.51 3.34
C TRP A 76 1.62 -6.01 3.51
N THR A 77 1.16 -6.45 4.68
CA THR A 77 0.85 -7.86 4.91
C THR A 77 -0.55 -8.03 5.49
N LEU A 78 -1.16 -9.16 5.21
CA LEU A 78 -2.36 -9.65 5.87
C LEU A 78 -2.10 -11.07 6.39
N SER A 79 -2.07 -11.24 7.71
CA SER A 79 -2.13 -12.56 8.34
C SER A 79 -3.58 -13.04 8.41
N ILE A 80 -3.83 -14.27 7.97
CA ILE A 80 -5.14 -14.96 7.98
C ILE A 80 -5.04 -16.16 8.91
N ALA A 81 -6.03 -16.34 9.79
CA ALA A 81 -6.00 -17.34 10.84
C ALA A 81 -4.70 -17.28 11.68
N GLU A 82 -4.29 -16.06 12.01
CA GLU A 82 -3.06 -15.76 12.76
C GLU A 82 -2.97 -16.57 14.06
N GLY A 83 -1.78 -17.15 14.31
CA GLY A 83 -1.52 -17.97 15.49
C GLY A 83 -2.12 -19.38 15.41
N THR A 84 -2.46 -19.87 14.22
CA THR A 84 -2.92 -21.25 14.00
C THR A 84 -2.03 -21.99 13.01
N PRO A 85 -1.92 -23.34 13.09
CA PRO A 85 -1.11 -24.12 12.15
C PRO A 85 -1.54 -23.95 10.68
N ASP A 86 -2.84 -23.77 10.44
CA ASP A 86 -3.45 -23.56 9.12
C ASP A 86 -3.46 -22.08 8.69
N GLY A 87 -2.71 -21.23 9.39
CA GLY A 87 -2.55 -19.82 9.04
C GLY A 87 -1.90 -19.61 7.68
N SER A 88 -2.09 -18.43 7.12
CA SER A 88 -1.34 -17.97 5.94
C SER A 88 -1.11 -16.47 6.03
N LYS A 89 -0.12 -15.98 5.30
CA LYS A 89 0.12 -14.54 5.17
C LYS A 89 0.08 -14.17 3.69
N ILE A 90 -0.57 -13.04 3.39
CA ILE A 90 -0.49 -12.40 2.08
C ILE A 90 0.45 -11.22 2.21
N GLU A 91 1.29 -11.00 1.21
CA GLU A 91 2.23 -9.89 1.18
C GLU A 91 2.17 -9.14 -0.15
N ILE A 92 2.22 -7.81 -0.07
CA ILE A 92 2.42 -6.89 -1.18
C ILE A 92 3.55 -5.95 -0.79
N GLY A 93 4.68 -6.11 -1.46
CA GLY A 93 5.90 -5.35 -1.23
C GLY A 93 6.34 -4.57 -2.47
N ARG A 94 7.04 -3.46 -2.25
CA ARG A 94 7.84 -2.77 -3.26
C ARG A 94 9.15 -2.32 -2.63
N ILE A 95 10.27 -2.62 -3.28
CA ILE A 95 11.61 -2.11 -2.93
C ILE A 95 12.17 -1.42 -4.18
N GLY A 96 12.33 -0.10 -4.12
CA GLY A 96 12.70 0.71 -5.27
C GLY A 96 11.73 0.49 -6.44
N ASN A 97 12.26 0.02 -7.56
CA ASN A 97 11.49 -0.29 -8.76
C ASN A 97 11.08 -1.77 -8.87
N GLN A 98 11.31 -2.58 -7.84
CA GLN A 98 10.91 -3.99 -7.81
C GLN A 98 9.67 -4.17 -6.94
N ILE A 99 8.69 -4.92 -7.43
CA ILE A 99 7.45 -5.25 -6.74
C ILE A 99 7.47 -6.75 -6.48
N THR A 100 7.17 -7.16 -5.27
CA THR A 100 7.10 -8.57 -4.88
C THR A 100 5.78 -8.79 -4.15
N PHE A 101 5.03 -9.81 -4.54
CA PHE A 101 3.77 -10.13 -3.88
C PHE A 101 3.47 -11.61 -3.94
N GLY A 102 2.59 -12.07 -3.05
CA GLY A 102 2.14 -13.44 -3.05
C GLY A 102 1.66 -13.90 -1.69
N SER A 103 1.91 -15.18 -1.40
CA SER A 103 1.45 -15.85 -0.19
C SER A 103 2.59 -16.57 0.52
N LEU A 104 2.59 -16.49 1.84
CA LEU A 104 3.49 -17.21 2.74
C LEU A 104 2.69 -18.18 3.62
N ASP A 105 3.40 -19.16 4.15
CA ASP A 105 2.85 -20.14 5.09
C ASP A 105 2.41 -19.51 6.43
N SER A 106 2.04 -20.35 7.40
CA SER A 106 1.59 -19.92 8.72
C SER A 106 2.68 -19.31 9.59
N SER A 107 3.95 -19.65 9.35
CA SER A 107 5.09 -18.98 9.99
C SER A 107 5.26 -17.56 9.45
N GLY A 108 4.99 -17.40 8.16
CA GLY A 108 5.25 -16.17 7.43
C GLY A 108 6.72 -15.98 7.09
N ASP A 109 7.52 -17.05 7.17
CA ASP A 109 8.96 -17.09 6.84
C ASP A 109 9.20 -17.77 5.47
N ASN A 110 8.29 -18.63 5.02
CA ASN A 110 8.43 -19.34 3.74
C ASN A 110 7.37 -18.91 2.73
N TRP A 111 7.82 -18.51 1.55
CA TRP A 111 6.96 -18.22 0.41
C TRP A 111 6.34 -19.52 -0.13
N THR A 112 5.02 -19.52 -0.25
CA THR A 112 4.25 -20.55 -0.98
C THR A 112 4.02 -20.13 -2.43
N LEU A 113 3.95 -18.82 -2.68
CA LEU A 113 3.92 -18.19 -4.00
C LEU A 113 4.59 -16.83 -3.83
N MET A 114 5.63 -16.54 -4.60
CA MET A 114 6.29 -15.24 -4.68
C MET A 114 6.40 -14.85 -6.15
N LEU A 115 5.79 -13.74 -6.52
CA LEU A 115 5.83 -13.21 -7.87
C LEU A 115 6.46 -11.83 -7.83
N THR A 116 7.44 -11.64 -8.70
CA THR A 116 8.24 -10.41 -8.72
C THR A 116 8.14 -9.73 -10.08
N TYR A 117 8.00 -8.41 -10.08
CA TYR A 117 7.92 -7.56 -11.27
C TYR A 117 8.90 -6.40 -11.14
N ASN A 118 9.51 -5.99 -12.24
CA ASN A 118 10.33 -4.77 -12.30
C ASN A 118 9.54 -3.66 -13.01
N ILE A 119 9.54 -2.47 -12.43
CA ILE A 119 9.00 -1.26 -13.02
C ILE A 119 10.07 -0.67 -13.94
N VAL A 120 9.71 -0.44 -15.20
CA VAL A 120 10.56 0.25 -16.18
C VAL A 120 10.63 1.74 -15.81
N LEU A 121 11.83 2.26 -15.59
CA LEU A 121 12.01 3.64 -15.10
C LEU A 121 12.13 4.69 -16.21
N GLU A 122 12.53 4.27 -17.41
CA GLU A 122 12.90 5.17 -18.50
C GLU A 122 12.42 4.63 -19.87
N GLY A 123 12.42 5.51 -20.88
CA GLY A 123 12.05 5.18 -22.26
C GLY A 123 10.55 5.07 -22.50
N GLU A 124 10.18 4.54 -23.68
CA GLU A 124 8.79 4.47 -24.15
C GLU A 124 7.88 3.59 -23.28
N ASN A 125 8.47 2.62 -22.58
CA ASN A 125 7.76 1.70 -21.70
C ASN A 125 7.79 2.12 -20.22
N ARG A 126 8.21 3.35 -19.92
CA ARG A 126 8.27 3.89 -18.56
C ARG A 126 6.95 3.65 -17.80
N GLY A 127 7.06 3.12 -16.58
CA GLY A 127 5.94 2.76 -15.71
C GLY A 127 5.34 1.38 -15.97
N LYS A 128 5.73 0.66 -17.04
CA LYS A 128 5.31 -0.74 -17.26
C LYS A 128 5.96 -1.68 -16.25
N TRP A 129 5.22 -2.71 -15.87
CA TRP A 129 5.67 -3.79 -15.02
C TRP A 129 6.07 -4.97 -15.91
N ILE A 130 7.28 -5.47 -15.69
CA ILE A 130 7.83 -6.60 -16.43
C ILE A 130 8.03 -7.75 -15.45
N PRO A 131 7.45 -8.95 -15.70
CA PRO A 131 7.71 -10.13 -14.89
C PRO A 131 9.21 -10.35 -14.69
N ASN A 132 9.62 -10.72 -13.47
CA ASN A 132 11.00 -10.98 -13.11
C ASN A 132 11.20 -12.48 -12.81
N PRO A 133 11.69 -13.28 -13.77
CA PRO A 133 11.81 -14.73 -13.61
C PRO A 133 13.01 -15.17 -12.76
N LYS A 134 13.85 -14.23 -12.33
CA LYS A 134 14.99 -14.53 -11.44
C LYS A 134 14.59 -14.58 -9.97
N GLU A 135 13.44 -13.98 -9.64
CA GLU A 135 12.99 -13.73 -8.26
C GLU A 135 11.57 -14.27 -8.04
N SER A 136 11.02 -15.05 -8.97
CA SER A 136 9.66 -15.60 -8.88
C SER A 136 9.71 -17.09 -8.59
N MET A 137 8.87 -17.56 -7.67
CA MET A 137 8.83 -18.97 -7.23
C MET A 137 7.43 -19.41 -6.81
N LEU A 138 7.16 -20.71 -6.95
CA LEU A 138 5.97 -21.40 -6.49
C LEU A 138 6.39 -22.58 -5.61
N GLY A 139 6.14 -22.49 -4.31
CA GLY A 139 6.76 -23.36 -3.31
C GLY A 139 8.28 -23.28 -3.45
N GLU A 140 8.96 -24.43 -3.54
CA GLU A 140 10.43 -24.49 -3.69
C GLU A 140 10.93 -24.38 -5.14
N LYS A 141 10.04 -24.14 -6.12
CA LYS A 141 10.40 -24.13 -7.54
C LYS A 141 10.44 -22.72 -8.10
N ASP A 142 11.54 -22.36 -8.74
CA ASP A 142 11.63 -21.12 -9.51
C ASP A 142 10.66 -21.13 -10.69
N VAL A 143 9.94 -20.02 -10.87
CA VAL A 143 9.08 -19.77 -12.03
C VAL A 143 9.87 -18.87 -12.98
N THR A 144 10.46 -19.50 -14.00
CA THR A 144 11.41 -18.84 -14.92
C THR A 144 10.76 -18.37 -16.24
N ASP A 145 9.49 -18.70 -16.47
CA ASP A 145 8.72 -18.28 -17.63
C ASP A 145 7.91 -17.02 -17.32
N PRO A 146 8.18 -15.87 -17.99
CA PRO A 146 7.42 -14.64 -17.82
C PRO A 146 5.90 -14.79 -18.00
N ASP A 147 5.46 -15.63 -18.94
CA ASP A 147 4.04 -15.79 -19.24
C ASP A 147 3.32 -16.54 -18.11
N GLU A 148 3.99 -17.50 -17.47
CA GLU A 148 3.46 -18.19 -16.29
C GLU A 148 3.44 -17.27 -15.06
N ILE A 149 4.43 -16.36 -14.91
CA ILE A 149 4.43 -15.34 -13.84
C ILE A 149 3.24 -14.38 -14.00
N GLU A 150 2.95 -13.96 -15.23
CA GLU A 150 1.79 -13.10 -15.53
C GLU A 150 0.49 -13.83 -15.18
N LYS A 151 0.34 -15.08 -15.65
CA LYS A 151 -0.83 -15.92 -15.37
C LYS A 151 -1.05 -16.12 -13.87
N LEU A 152 -0.03 -16.54 -13.13
CA LEU A 152 -0.10 -16.71 -11.67
C LEU A 152 -0.42 -15.38 -10.97
N GLY A 153 0.09 -14.27 -11.51
CA GLY A 153 -0.19 -12.92 -11.03
C GLY A 153 -1.67 -12.54 -11.16
N CYS A 154 -2.26 -12.79 -12.32
CA CYS A 154 -3.70 -12.60 -12.57
C CYS A 154 -4.54 -13.49 -11.64
N GLU A 155 -4.22 -14.79 -11.54
CA GLU A 155 -4.92 -15.73 -10.66
C GLU A 155 -4.87 -15.28 -9.18
N PHE A 156 -3.71 -14.81 -8.73
CA PHE A 156 -3.54 -14.26 -7.38
C PHE A 156 -4.37 -12.99 -7.18
N ALA A 157 -4.30 -12.03 -8.13
CA ALA A 157 -5.05 -10.79 -8.09
C ALA A 157 -6.57 -11.02 -8.05
N GLU A 158 -7.07 -11.93 -8.87
CA GLU A 158 -8.48 -12.34 -8.84
C GLU A 158 -8.88 -12.93 -7.49
N LYS A 159 -8.05 -13.83 -6.96
CA LYS A 159 -8.30 -14.49 -5.67
C LYS A 159 -8.41 -13.47 -4.54
N ILE A 160 -7.45 -12.56 -4.41
CA ILE A 160 -7.44 -11.58 -3.31
C ILE A 160 -8.59 -10.57 -3.43
N ILE A 161 -9.04 -10.25 -4.65
CA ILE A 161 -10.21 -9.41 -4.87
C ILE A 161 -11.50 -10.15 -4.50
N ARG A 162 -11.68 -11.38 -5.00
CA ARG A 162 -12.85 -12.22 -4.72
C ARG A 162 -13.05 -12.43 -3.23
N GLU A 163 -11.96 -12.64 -2.51
CA GLU A 163 -11.94 -12.87 -1.07
C GLU A 163 -11.90 -11.56 -0.25
N LYS A 164 -11.93 -10.39 -0.90
CA LYS A 164 -11.90 -9.05 -0.30
C LYS A 164 -10.79 -8.90 0.74
N ARG A 165 -9.55 -9.24 0.39
CA ARG A 165 -8.40 -9.27 1.31
C ARG A 165 -7.95 -7.90 1.84
N TRP A 166 -8.68 -6.82 1.54
CA TRP A 166 -8.56 -5.53 2.24
C TRP A 166 -9.43 -5.46 3.51
N GLU A 167 -10.42 -6.35 3.68
CA GLU A 167 -11.25 -6.42 4.87
C GLU A 167 -10.54 -7.17 6.01
N THR A 168 -10.98 -6.89 7.24
CA THR A 168 -10.46 -7.56 8.44
C THR A 168 -11.53 -8.36 9.16
N GLY A 169 -11.11 -9.27 10.03
CA GLY A 169 -11.99 -10.18 10.76
C GLY A 169 -11.31 -10.80 11.98
N LYS A 170 -11.95 -11.84 12.53
CA LYS A 170 -11.38 -12.63 13.63
C LYS A 170 -10.12 -13.35 13.14
N LYS A 171 -9.02 -13.24 13.90
CA LYS A 171 -7.70 -13.78 13.52
C LYS A 171 -7.17 -13.31 12.15
N MET A 172 -7.66 -12.17 11.65
CA MET A 172 -7.07 -11.49 10.49
C MET A 172 -6.41 -10.20 10.96
N LYS A 173 -5.18 -9.95 10.55
CA LYS A 173 -4.44 -8.77 10.98
C LYS A 173 -3.60 -8.22 9.84
N HIS A 174 -3.81 -6.94 9.53
CA HIS A 174 -2.97 -6.23 8.58
C HIS A 174 -1.76 -5.66 9.31
N ARG A 175 -0.60 -5.63 8.66
CA ARG A 175 0.56 -4.83 9.11
C ARG A 175 1.08 -4.05 7.92
N PHE A 176 1.74 -2.95 8.22
CA PHE A 176 2.23 -2.04 7.20
C PHE A 176 3.53 -1.40 7.64
N PHE A 177 4.50 -1.47 6.75
CA PHE A 177 5.86 -1.02 6.98
C PHE A 177 6.31 -0.17 5.80
N VAL A 178 7.13 0.84 6.08
CA VAL A 178 7.72 1.70 5.06
C VAL A 178 9.15 2.06 5.41
N GLU A 179 9.92 2.34 4.39
CA GLU A 179 11.28 2.87 4.50
C GLU A 179 11.43 4.06 3.57
N TYR A 180 11.95 5.18 4.07
CA TYR A 180 12.22 6.39 3.26
C TYR A 180 13.62 6.37 2.62
N ALA A 181 14.45 5.42 3.01
CA ALA A 181 15.79 5.15 2.47
C ALA A 181 16.10 3.66 2.72
N PRO A 182 17.13 3.07 2.07
CA PRO A 182 17.66 1.79 2.51
C PRO A 182 18.11 1.94 3.97
N MET A 183 17.39 1.28 4.89
CA MET A 183 17.70 1.30 6.32
C MET A 183 18.37 -0.02 6.73
N ASP A 184 18.14 -0.47 7.96
CA ASP A 184 18.72 -1.72 8.47
C ASP A 184 18.39 -2.88 7.53
N VAL A 185 19.45 -3.50 7.01
CA VAL A 185 19.38 -4.63 6.06
C VAL A 185 18.59 -5.81 6.64
N TRP A 186 18.46 -5.87 7.96
CA TRP A 186 17.79 -6.96 8.68
C TRP A 186 16.41 -6.58 9.25
N GLY A 187 15.92 -5.36 9.00
CA GLY A 187 14.62 -4.89 9.50
C GLY A 187 13.51 -4.94 8.46
N ASP A 188 12.27 -5.16 8.91
CA ASP A 188 11.06 -5.12 8.06
C ASP A 188 10.63 -3.68 7.66
N GLY A 189 11.44 -2.67 7.97
CA GLY A 189 11.11 -1.25 7.87
C GLY A 189 10.41 -0.68 9.11
N ILE A 190 9.87 0.55 9.01
CA ILE A 190 9.21 1.22 10.14
C ILE A 190 7.74 0.78 10.19
N PRO A 191 7.27 0.09 11.25
CA PRO A 191 5.86 -0.23 11.41
C PRO A 191 5.05 1.05 11.56
N MET A 192 4.02 1.23 10.73
CA MET A 192 3.34 2.51 10.60
C MET A 192 1.86 2.36 10.26
N SER A 193 1.04 3.32 10.71
CA SER A 193 -0.32 3.48 10.18
C SER A 193 -0.28 4.30 8.90
N PRO A 194 -1.01 3.92 7.83
CA PRO A 194 -1.11 4.75 6.62
C PRO A 194 -1.74 6.13 6.90
N HIS A 195 -2.47 6.31 8.02
CA HIS A 195 -2.94 7.62 8.49
C HIS A 195 -1.81 8.60 8.85
N TRP A 196 -0.62 8.09 9.16
CA TRP A 196 0.48 8.87 9.71
C TRP A 196 1.61 9.13 8.69
N LEU A 197 1.45 8.65 7.46
CA LEU A 197 2.46 8.85 6.41
C LEU A 197 2.58 10.30 5.97
N TYR A 198 1.44 10.95 5.71
CA TYR A 198 1.40 12.29 5.09
C TYR A 198 0.70 13.34 5.96
N SER A 199 0.28 12.95 7.15
CA SER A 199 -0.34 13.83 8.13
C SER A 199 0.06 13.38 9.53
N SER A 200 0.20 14.33 10.45
CA SER A 200 0.37 14.02 11.87
C SER A 200 -0.92 13.47 12.47
N LEU A 201 -0.80 12.82 13.63
CA LEU A 201 -1.95 12.44 14.43
C LEU A 201 -2.76 13.69 14.82
N ASP A 202 -4.03 13.71 14.44
CA ASP A 202 -4.98 14.77 14.75
C ASP A 202 -6.21 14.19 15.47
N LEU A 203 -6.38 14.58 16.73
CA LEU A 203 -7.51 14.16 17.56
C LEU A 203 -8.68 15.17 17.52
N SER A 204 -8.57 16.23 16.71
CA SER A 204 -9.62 17.22 16.50
C SER A 204 -10.51 16.94 15.27
N SER A 205 -10.14 15.92 14.49
CA SER A 205 -10.91 15.42 13.35
C SER A 205 -11.22 13.93 13.50
N CYS A 206 -12.21 13.44 12.73
CA CYS A 206 -12.44 12.01 12.63
C CYS A 206 -11.31 11.35 11.83
N THR A 207 -10.64 10.36 12.39
CA THR A 207 -9.55 9.62 11.74
C THR A 207 -10.00 9.00 10.40
N ALA A 208 -11.23 8.49 10.32
CA ALA A 208 -11.76 7.81 9.13
C ALA A 208 -12.26 8.76 8.02
N CYS A 209 -13.05 9.79 8.36
CA CYS A 209 -13.70 10.67 7.37
C CYS A 209 -13.22 12.12 7.37
N LYS A 210 -12.24 12.44 8.23
CA LYS A 210 -11.62 13.77 8.39
C LYS A 210 -12.57 14.92 8.77
N LYS A 211 -13.85 14.65 9.09
CA LYS A 211 -14.80 15.65 9.60
C LYS A 211 -14.31 16.27 10.91
N THR A 212 -14.42 17.59 11.02
CA THR A 212 -14.10 18.40 12.20
C THR A 212 -15.38 19.05 12.77
N GLY A 213 -15.28 19.67 13.94
CA GLY A 213 -16.40 20.43 14.54
C GLY A 213 -17.60 19.59 15.00
N VAL A 214 -17.45 18.27 15.04
CA VAL A 214 -18.45 17.31 15.52
C VAL A 214 -18.00 16.70 16.85
N SER A 215 -18.93 16.10 17.59
CA SER A 215 -18.57 15.31 18.77
C SER A 215 -17.75 14.09 18.34
N LEU A 216 -16.52 13.98 18.85
CA LEU A 216 -15.59 12.91 18.54
C LEU A 216 -15.37 12.03 19.77
N GLN A 217 -15.39 10.72 19.56
CA GLN A 217 -15.06 9.73 20.57
C GLN A 217 -13.67 9.18 20.31
N ARG A 218 -12.82 9.20 21.34
CA ARG A 218 -11.49 8.58 21.26
C ARG A 218 -11.61 7.07 21.33
N CYS A 219 -10.72 6.36 20.64
CA CYS A 219 -10.59 4.92 20.82
C CYS A 219 -10.26 4.61 22.29
N GLY A 220 -11.16 3.88 22.98
CA GLY A 220 -11.03 3.61 24.41
C GLY A 220 -9.83 2.76 24.82
N ARG A 221 -9.23 2.02 23.87
CA ARG A 221 -8.05 1.17 24.14
C ARG A 221 -6.73 1.93 24.01
N CYS A 222 -6.54 2.65 22.92
CA CYS A 222 -5.25 3.24 22.58
C CYS A 222 -5.21 4.76 22.71
N GLY A 223 -6.35 5.45 22.66
CA GLY A 223 -6.45 6.91 22.70
C GLY A 223 -5.85 7.66 21.51
N THR A 224 -5.40 6.97 20.46
CA THR A 224 -4.63 7.53 19.33
C THR A 224 -5.43 7.67 18.03
N SER A 225 -6.76 7.56 18.12
CA SER A 225 -7.69 7.85 17.03
C SER A 225 -9.02 8.37 17.58
N THR A 226 -9.74 9.10 16.74
CA THR A 226 -11.01 9.77 17.06
C THR A 226 -12.04 9.51 15.98
N TYR A 227 -13.28 9.25 16.39
CA TYR A 227 -14.37 8.90 15.47
C TYR A 227 -15.63 9.69 15.76
N CYS A 228 -16.32 10.14 14.72
CA CYS A 228 -17.61 10.82 14.86
C CYS A 228 -18.78 9.84 15.05
N SER A 229 -18.57 8.54 14.79
CA SER A 229 -19.57 7.49 14.94
C SER A 229 -18.93 6.11 15.00
N ASP A 230 -19.69 5.13 15.50
CA ASP A 230 -19.31 3.71 15.49
C ASP A 230 -19.08 3.18 14.08
N VAL A 231 -19.77 3.74 13.07
CA VAL A 231 -19.59 3.37 11.66
C VAL A 231 -18.19 3.72 11.20
N CYS A 232 -17.71 4.94 11.52
CA CYS A 232 -16.35 5.36 11.19
C CYS A 232 -15.30 4.54 11.96
N GLN A 233 -15.55 4.22 13.23
CA GLN A 233 -14.64 3.38 14.01
C GLN A 233 -14.54 1.95 13.44
N LYS A 234 -15.68 1.35 13.09
CA LYS A 234 -15.72 -0.01 12.51
C LYS A 234 -15.10 -0.05 11.11
N GLY A 235 -15.36 0.95 10.27
CA GLY A 235 -14.79 1.04 8.93
C GLY A 235 -13.27 1.19 8.94
N ASP A 236 -12.72 1.94 9.91
CA ASP A 236 -11.28 2.13 10.07
C ASP A 236 -10.58 0.93 10.74
N TRP A 237 -11.33 -0.04 11.27
CA TRP A 237 -10.76 -1.10 12.09
C TRP A 237 -9.74 -1.97 11.34
N ALA A 238 -9.91 -2.19 10.04
CA ALA A 238 -8.94 -2.93 9.23
C ALA A 238 -7.54 -2.30 9.22
N VAL A 239 -7.47 -0.97 9.37
CA VAL A 239 -6.23 -0.20 9.43
C VAL A 239 -5.79 0.01 10.87
N HIS A 240 -6.72 0.44 11.73
CA HIS A 240 -6.41 0.82 13.11
C HIS A 240 -6.06 -0.36 14.01
N LYS A 241 -6.56 -1.57 13.72
CA LYS A 241 -6.40 -2.75 14.58
C LYS A 241 -4.96 -3.02 14.97
N ASP A 242 -4.01 -2.94 14.03
CA ASP A 242 -2.60 -3.19 14.30
C ASP A 242 -2.06 -2.20 15.33
N VAL A 243 -2.16 -0.91 15.02
CA VAL A 243 -1.75 0.21 15.87
C VAL A 243 -2.42 0.22 17.24
N CYS A 244 -3.69 -0.18 17.30
CA CYS A 244 -4.44 -0.31 18.55
C CYS A 244 -3.84 -1.40 19.46
N THR A 245 -3.25 -2.43 18.87
CA THR A 245 -2.65 -3.58 19.56
C THR A 245 -1.13 -3.51 19.73
N MET A 246 -0.46 -2.54 19.11
CA MET A 246 0.97 -2.29 19.31
C MET A 246 1.29 -1.99 20.79
N SER A 247 2.55 -2.21 21.17
CA SER A 247 3.04 -1.79 22.48
C SER A 247 2.97 -0.26 22.62
N MET A 248 2.97 0.24 23.86
CA MET A 248 2.97 1.69 24.10
C MET A 248 4.24 2.35 23.55
N GLU A 249 5.38 1.65 23.59
CA GLU A 249 6.67 2.11 23.10
C GLU A 249 6.66 2.26 21.57
N ASP A 250 6.36 1.18 20.84
CA ASP A 250 6.34 1.19 19.38
C ASP A 250 5.36 2.24 18.83
N ARG A 251 4.18 2.32 19.47
CA ARG A 251 3.17 3.31 19.09
C ARG A 251 3.64 4.73 19.39
N GLY A 252 4.28 4.95 20.53
CA GLY A 252 4.84 6.25 20.91
C GLY A 252 5.92 6.69 19.93
N GLN A 253 6.80 5.77 19.51
CA GLN A 253 7.83 6.02 18.51
C GLN A 253 7.22 6.36 17.14
N ALA A 254 6.23 5.59 16.67
CA ALA A 254 5.57 5.88 15.39
C ALA A 254 4.88 7.26 15.37
N ILE A 255 4.23 7.65 16.47
CA ILE A 255 3.62 8.99 16.62
C ILE A 255 4.70 10.07 16.64
N LYS A 256 5.82 9.82 17.36
CA LYS A 256 6.92 10.78 17.43
C LYS A 256 7.54 11.04 16.06
N LEU A 257 7.75 9.98 15.27
CA LEU A 257 8.28 10.08 13.91
C LEU A 257 7.36 10.86 12.96
N SER A 258 6.04 10.80 13.17
CA SER A 258 5.03 11.44 12.31
C SER A 258 4.54 12.81 12.83
N GLU A 259 5.07 13.31 13.95
CA GLU A 259 4.53 14.52 14.61
C GLU A 259 4.62 15.78 13.75
N LYS A 260 5.61 15.85 12.85
CA LYS A 260 5.89 17.02 12.00
C LYS A 260 5.13 17.00 10.68
N GLY A 261 3.85 16.65 10.72
CA GLY A 261 2.99 16.59 9.53
C GLY A 261 3.13 15.29 8.73
N GLY A 262 3.41 14.17 9.42
CA GLY A 262 3.53 12.84 8.83
C GLY A 262 4.98 12.37 8.70
N LEU A 263 5.16 11.05 8.61
CA LEU A 263 6.47 10.42 8.43
C LEU A 263 7.20 10.92 7.18
N ILE A 264 6.47 11.35 6.15
CA ILE A 264 7.04 11.92 4.92
C ILE A 264 7.97 13.11 5.21
N LYS A 265 7.73 13.85 6.30
CA LYS A 265 8.53 15.00 6.73
C LYS A 265 9.63 14.65 7.74
N TRP A 266 9.82 13.36 8.05
CA TRP A 266 10.83 12.91 9.01
C TRP A 266 12.25 13.18 8.51
N ASP A 267 12.56 12.73 7.29
CA ASP A 267 13.83 12.97 6.63
C ASP A 267 13.61 13.67 5.29
N VAL A 268 13.52 15.00 5.36
CA VAL A 268 13.24 15.84 4.18
C VAL A 268 14.35 15.79 3.13
N GLU A 269 15.59 15.47 3.51
CA GLU A 269 16.70 15.38 2.55
C GLU A 269 16.56 14.19 1.61
N LYS A 270 15.80 13.16 2.02
CA LYS A 270 15.50 11.98 1.23
C LYS A 270 14.21 12.14 0.44
N THR A 271 13.14 12.61 1.09
CA THR A 271 11.77 12.59 0.56
C THR A 271 11.39 13.84 -0.25
N TYR A 272 12.21 14.90 -0.21
CA TYR A 272 12.00 16.14 -0.95
C TYR A 272 13.15 16.42 -1.95
N ALA A 273 12.94 17.41 -2.80
CA ALA A 273 13.96 17.99 -3.66
C ALA A 273 15.11 18.60 -2.84
N LYS A 274 16.34 18.34 -3.26
CA LYS A 274 17.56 18.96 -2.72
C LYS A 274 17.83 20.33 -3.35
N GLU A 275 17.48 20.46 -4.61
CA GLU A 275 17.72 21.66 -5.41
C GLU A 275 16.43 22.12 -6.11
N GLU A 276 16.38 23.41 -6.41
CA GLU A 276 15.23 23.98 -7.12
C GLU A 276 15.13 23.38 -8.53
N GLY A 277 13.98 22.80 -8.85
CA GLY A 277 13.72 22.22 -10.17
C GLY A 277 14.21 20.78 -10.35
N GLU A 278 14.66 20.10 -9.29
CA GLU A 278 14.95 18.66 -9.32
C GLU A 278 13.73 17.89 -9.84
N MET A 279 13.90 17.11 -10.91
CA MET A 279 12.82 16.34 -11.53
C MET A 279 12.54 15.06 -10.74
N SER A 280 11.26 14.72 -10.58
CA SER A 280 10.81 13.47 -9.97
C SER A 280 11.27 12.27 -10.80
N ALA A 281 11.82 11.25 -10.15
CA ALA A 281 12.15 9.97 -10.79
C ALA A 281 10.93 9.03 -10.89
N ASN A 282 9.86 9.32 -10.14
CA ASN A 282 8.68 8.48 -10.04
C ASN A 282 8.06 8.13 -11.41
N PRO A 283 8.06 6.84 -11.81
CA PRO A 283 7.60 6.36 -13.11
C PRO A 283 6.08 6.45 -13.31
N ASN A 284 5.32 6.65 -12.23
CA ASN A 284 3.87 6.61 -12.25
C ASN A 284 3.20 7.93 -12.64
N PHE A 285 3.93 9.05 -12.67
CA PHE A 285 3.36 10.30 -13.17
C PHE A 285 3.12 10.23 -14.69
N GLU A 286 1.92 10.60 -15.11
CA GLU A 286 1.56 10.66 -16.53
C GLU A 286 2.40 11.71 -17.28
N ILE A 287 2.64 12.85 -16.64
CA ILE A 287 3.46 13.95 -17.15
C ILE A 287 4.62 14.15 -16.18
N PRO A 288 5.86 14.40 -16.66
CA PRO A 288 6.99 14.69 -15.79
C PRO A 288 6.67 15.77 -14.75
N GLN A 289 7.00 15.49 -13.48
CA GLN A 289 6.80 16.40 -12.36
C GLN A 289 8.15 16.85 -11.79
N VAL A 290 8.18 18.02 -11.17
CA VAL A 290 9.28 18.42 -10.28
C VAL A 290 9.08 17.72 -8.94
N LYS A 291 10.15 17.23 -8.32
CA LYS A 291 10.11 16.57 -7.02
C LYS A 291 9.57 17.52 -5.95
N ARG A 292 8.81 16.95 -5.00
CA ARG A 292 8.16 17.65 -3.88
C ARG A 292 9.12 18.65 -3.21
N ARG A 293 8.68 19.90 -3.06
CA ARG A 293 9.44 20.95 -2.37
C ARG A 293 9.01 21.09 -0.92
N LYS A 294 9.96 21.44 -0.06
CA LYS A 294 9.64 21.81 1.32
C LYS A 294 8.81 23.10 1.25
N ALA A 295 7.65 23.13 1.88
CA ALA A 295 6.94 24.39 2.08
C ALA A 295 7.82 25.28 2.97
N ASP A 296 8.12 26.49 2.49
CA ASP A 296 8.85 27.52 3.25
C ASP A 296 8.09 27.94 4.53
#